data_AF-A0A967HFG0-F1
#
_entry.id   AF-A0A967HFG0-F1
#
_cell.length_a   1.000
_cell.length_b   1.000
_cell.length_c   1.000
_cell.angle_alpha   90.00
_cell.angle_beta   90.00
_cell.angle_gamma   90.00
#
_symmetry.space_group_name_H-M   'P 1'
#
loop_
_entity.id
_entity.type
_entity.pdbx_description
1 polymer ?
#
loop_
_entity_poly.entity_id
_entity_poly.type
_entity_poly.pdbx_seq_one_letter_code
_entity_poly.pdbx_strand_id
1 'polypeptide(L)' 'MRFLDSALRHAFARCAVDPGRVALMGFSDGASYALSLGPSNGDLFTHLIAFSPGFSDP' A
#
# COMPACT_ATOMS: atom_id res chain seq x y z
N MET A 1 -3.74 -2.91 -11.46
CA MET A 1 -3.65 -3.44 -10.08
C MET A 1 -3.96 -4.93 -9.89
N ARG A 2 -4.38 -5.72 -10.90
CA ARG A 2 -4.78 -7.14 -10.70
C ARG A 2 -3.74 -8.04 -10.00
N PHE A 3 -2.45 -7.77 -10.18
CA PHE A 3 -1.38 -8.50 -9.47
C PHE A 3 -1.39 -8.21 -7.96
N LEU A 4 -1.45 -6.93 -7.58
CA LEU A 4 -1.44 -6.50 -6.17
C LEU A 4 -2.65 -7.05 -5.42
N ASP A 5 -3.84 -7.00 -6.04
CA ASP A 5 -5.07 -7.56 -5.46
C ASP A 5 -4.97 -9.08 -5.24
N SER A 6 -4.31 -9.80 -6.15
CA SER A 6 -4.12 -11.24 -6.02
C SER A 6 -3.10 -11.56 -4.92
N ALA A 7 -2.02 -10.79 -4.82
CA ALA A 7 -1.01 -10.96 -3.79
C ALA A 7 -1.57 -10.68 -2.40
N LEU A 8 -2.34 -9.60 -2.24
CA LEU A 8 -3.00 -9.24 -0.99
C LEU A 8 -4.01 -10.29 -0.55
N ARG A 9 -4.88 -10.76 -1.47
CA ARG A 9 -5.81 -11.86 -1.16
C ARG A 9 -5.08 -13.14 -0.75
N HIS A 10 -3.98 -13.47 -1.43
CA HIS A 10 -3.19 -14.64 -1.07
C HIS A 10 -2.57 -14.52 0.33
N ALA A 11 -2.05 -13.33 0.68
CA ALA A 11 -1.49 -13.07 2.00
C ALA A 11 -2.57 -13.11 3.10
N PHE A 12 -3.71 -12.46 2.88
CA PHE A 12 -4.79 -12.39 3.88
C PHE A 12 -5.46 -13.74 4.12
N ALA A 13 -5.45 -14.64 3.13
CA ALA A 13 -5.93 -16.01 3.31
C ALA A 13 -5.00 -16.88 4.17
N ARG A 14 -3.73 -16.48 4.37
CA ARG A 14 -2.69 -17.28 5.03
C ARG A 14 -2.24 -16.69 6.37
N CYS A 15 -2.45 -15.40 6.58
CA CYS A 15 -2.03 -14.66 7.75
C CYS A 15 -3.25 -14.05 8.44
N ALA A 16 -3.27 -14.07 9.78
CA ALA A 16 -4.26 -13.32 10.55
C ALA A 16 -3.93 -11.82 10.47
N VAL A 17 -4.51 -11.13 9.49
CA VAL A 17 -4.33 -9.69 9.27
C VAL A 17 -5.53 -8.94 9.87
N ASP A 18 -5.26 -7.94 10.69
CA ASP A 18 -6.29 -6.98 11.14
C ASP A 18 -6.55 -5.96 10.03
N PRO A 19 -7.75 -5.93 9.41
CA PRO A 19 -8.05 -5.02 8.32
C PRO A 19 -8.03 -3.55 8.75
N GLY A 20 -8.18 -3.23 10.04
CA GLY A 20 -8.05 -1.87 10.55
C GLY A 20 -6.59 -1.39 10.66
N ARG A 21 -5.61 -2.28 10.46
CA ARG A 21 -4.18 -2.02 10.71
C ARG A 21 -3.30 -2.45 9.54
N VAL A 22 -3.70 -2.08 8.32
CA VAL A 22 -2.90 -2.32 7.12
C VAL A 22 -2.24 -1.02 6.67
N ALA A 23 -0.91 -1.05 6.49
CA ALA A 23 -0.13 0.10 6.06
C ALA A 23 0.52 -0.18 4.69
N LEU A 24 0.59 0.85 3.83
CA LEU A 24 1.36 0.80 2.59
C LEU A 24 2.68 1.56 2.78
N MET A 25 3.79 0.85 2.59
CA MET A 25 5.14 1.43 2.73
C MET A 25 5.92 1.33 1.42
N GLY A 26 6.70 2.37 1.12
CA GLY A 26 7.65 2.34 0.01
C GLY A 26 8.93 3.12 0.28
N PHE A 27 9.97 2.78 -0.49
CA PHE A 27 11.27 3.46 -0.53
C PHE A 27 11.62 3.83 -1.97
N SER A 28 12.22 5.01 -2.19
CA SER A 28 12.60 5.50 -3.52
C SER A 28 11.39 5.52 -4.48
N ASP A 29 11.44 4.83 -5.62
CA ASP A 29 10.28 4.69 -6.51
C ASP A 29 9.05 4.12 -5.79
N GLY A 30 9.26 3.13 -4.92
CA GLY A 30 8.16 2.54 -4.15
C GLY A 30 7.48 3.56 -3.23
N ALA A 31 8.23 4.54 -2.71
CA ALA A 31 7.68 5.61 -1.88
C ALA A 31 6.77 6.52 -2.71
N SER A 32 7.18 6.86 -3.93
CA SER A 32 6.35 7.60 -4.88
C SER A 32 5.05 6.84 -5.17
N TYR A 33 5.13 5.54 -5.43
CA TYR A 33 3.94 4.69 -5.64
C TYR A 33 3.04 4.60 -4.40
N ALA A 34 3.61 4.53 -3.19
CA ALA A 34 2.81 4.51 -1.97
C ALA A 34 2.01 5.83 -1.80
N LEU A 35 2.61 6.96 -2.15
CA LEU A 35 1.96 8.27 -2.08
C LEU A 35 0.91 8.49 -3.18
N SER A 36 1.13 7.98 -4.39
CA SER A 36 0.15 8.11 -5.49
C SER A 36 -1.02 7.14 -5.37
N LEU A 37 -0.78 5.88 -5.00
CA LEU A 37 -1.85 4.88 -4.93
C LEU A 37 -2.58 4.87 -3.59
N GLY A 38 -1.87 5.13 -2.49
CA GLY A 38 -2.40 5.03 -1.14
C GLY A 38 -3.68 5.82 -0.88
N PRO A 39 -3.75 7.13 -1.21
CA PRO A 39 -4.92 7.96 -0.90
C PRO A 39 -6.22 7.47 -1.53
N SER A 40 -6.16 6.94 -2.75
CA SER A 40 -7.32 6.39 -3.46
C SER A 40 -7.78 5.02 -2.92
N ASN A 41 -6.99 4.40 -2.03
CA ASN A 41 -7.24 3.07 -1.46
C ASN A 41 -7.28 3.13 0.08
N GLY A 42 -7.76 4.24 0.65
CA GLY A 42 -7.78 4.50 2.10
C GLY A 42 -8.76 3.64 2.90
N ASP A 43 -9.67 2.93 2.24
CA ASP A 43 -10.51 1.89 2.84
C ASP A 43 -9.70 0.64 3.22
N LEU A 44 -8.63 0.37 2.47
CA LEU A 44 -7.70 -0.73 2.74
C LEU A 44 -6.49 -0.28 3.54
N PHE A 45 -5.80 0.78 3.11
CA PHE A 45 -4.56 1.25 3.73
C PHE A 45 -4.85 2.40 4.70
N THR A 46 -4.81 2.11 6.00
CA THR A 46 -5.08 3.11 7.03
C THR A 46 -3.87 4.04 7.29
N HIS A 47 -2.67 3.64 6.85
CA HIS A 47 -1.43 4.38 7.06
C HIS A 47 -0.55 4.29 5.81
N LEU A 48 0.11 5.40 5.44
CA LEU A 48 1.10 5.46 4.36
C LEU A 48 2.46 5.83 4.94
N ILE A 49 3.52 5.13 4.52
CA ILE A 49 4.90 5.39 4.93
C ILE A 49 5.77 5.50 3.68
N ALA A 50 6.39 6.66 3.46
CA ALA A 50 7.15 6.94 2.26
C ALA A 50 8.55 7.42 2.62
N PHE A 51 9.58 6.68 2.19
CA PHE A 51 10.97 7.04 2.41
C PHE A 51 11.65 7.43 1.10
N SER A 52 12.18 8.67 1.04
CA SER A 52 12.91 9.22 -0.12
C SER A 52 12.16 9.13 -1.46
N PRO A 53 10.89 9.59 -1.57
CA PRO A 53 10.16 9.57 -2.83
C PRO A 53 10.84 10.46 -3.87
N GLY A 54 10.85 10.00 -5.12
CA GLY A 54 11.34 10.79 -6.26
C GLY A 54 10.26 11.72 -6.84
N PHE A 55 9.00 11.41 -6.61
CA PHE A 55 7.84 12.17 -7.06
C PHE A 55 6.60 11.80 -6.23
N SER A 56 5.58 12.64 -6.26
CA SER A 56 4.26 12.34 -5.72
C SER A 56 3.25 13.05 -6.61
N ASP A 57 2.57 12.27 -7.45
CA ASP A 57 1.45 12.77 -8.27
C ASP A 57 0.16 12.22 -7.64
N PRO A 58 -0.84 13.06 -7.31
CA PRO A 58 -2.11 12.61 -6.76
C PRO A 58 -2.92 11.72 -7.72
#